data_AF-A0A5M4AN67-F1
#
_entry.id   AF-A0A5M4AN67-F1
#
_cell.length_a   1.000
_cell.length_b   1.000
_cell.length_c   1.000
_cell.angle_alpha   90.00
_cell.angle_beta   90.00
_cell.angle_gamma   90.00
#
_symmetry.space_group_name_H-M   'P 1'
#
loop_
_entity.id
_entity.type
_entity.pdbx_description
1 polymer ?
#
loop_
_entity_poly.entity_id
_entity_poly.type
_entity_poly.pdbx_seq_one_letter_code
_entity_poly.pdbx_strand_id
1 'polypeptide(L)'
;MASRTKLTDASTDTDIQTKLSRLKISIDDLNAANTLITELEASRAVYLKEKGESQDATKIKDAAIGKIDEWMSEFYAVARIGLEDNPQLLEALGKTVKS
;
A
#
# COMPACT_ATOMS: atom_id res chain seq x y z
N MET A 1 4.56 20.24 -9.05
CA MET A 1 4.33 21.67 -8.67
C MET A 1 4.83 22.64 -9.73
N ALA A 2 6.13 22.73 -10.02
CA ALA A 2 6.65 23.71 -11.00
C ALA A 2 5.99 23.62 -12.40
N SER A 3 5.67 22.42 -12.88
CA SER A 3 4.99 22.23 -14.17
C SER A 3 3.52 22.64 -14.16
N ARG A 4 2.82 22.49 -13.03
CA ARG A 4 1.41 22.89 -12.87
C ARG A 4 1.29 24.41 -12.89
N THR A 5 2.12 25.10 -12.11
CA THR A 5 2.17 26.57 -12.07
C THR A 5 2.39 27.16 -13.46
N LYS A 6 3.38 26.66 -14.21
CA LYS A 6 3.67 27.12 -15.57
C LYS A 6 2.51 26.91 -16.55
N LEU A 7 1.74 25.84 -16.41
CA LEU A 7 0.60 25.54 -17.29
C LEU A 7 -0.63 26.39 -16.93
N THR A 8 -0.84 26.65 -15.64
CA THR A 8 -1.86 27.59 -15.16
C THR A 8 -1.54 29.01 -15.64
N ASP A 9 -0.30 29.46 -15.50
CA ASP A 9 0.14 30.78 -15.98
C ASP A 9 -0.07 30.92 -17.49
N ALA A 10 0.30 29.88 -18.27
CA ALA A 10 0.08 29.84 -19.72
C ALA A 10 -1.40 29.87 -20.11
N SER A 11 -2.30 29.34 -19.27
CA SER A 11 -3.75 29.35 -19.51
C SER A 11 -4.41 30.71 -19.24
N THR A 12 -3.71 31.65 -18.60
CA THR A 12 -4.23 32.99 -18.25
C THR A 12 -3.53 34.14 -18.97
N ASP A 13 -2.30 33.93 -19.46
CA ASP A 13 -1.49 34.95 -20.12
C ASP A 13 -1.73 34.98 -21.63
N THR A 14 -2.31 36.09 -22.12
CA THR A 14 -2.66 36.27 -23.54
C THR A 14 -1.44 36.31 -24.47
N ASP A 15 -0.29 36.81 -24.03
CA ASP A 15 0.94 36.82 -24.84
C ASP A 15 1.49 35.41 -25.00
N ILE A 16 1.42 34.60 -23.94
CA ILE A 16 1.81 33.19 -23.99
C ILE A 16 0.84 32.40 -24.87
N GLN A 17 -0.46 32.58 -24.71
CA GLN A 17 -1.48 31.95 -25.56
C GLN A 17 -1.28 32.29 -27.03
N THR A 18 -0.97 33.54 -27.36
CA THR A 18 -0.70 33.96 -28.75
C THR A 18 0.52 33.26 -29.33
N LYS A 19 1.59 33.08 -28.53
CA LYS A 19 2.79 32.33 -28.96
C LYS A 19 2.50 30.83 -29.11
N LEU A 20 1.70 30.25 -28.21
CA LEU A 20 1.32 28.83 -28.25
C LEU A 20 0.34 28.50 -29.39
N SER A 21 -0.56 29.43 -29.73
CA SER A 21 -1.45 29.33 -30.88
C SER A 21 -0.67 29.13 -32.19
N ARG A 22 0.47 29.80 -32.34
CA ARG A 22 1.37 29.61 -33.50
C ARG A 22 1.95 28.20 -33.60
N LEU A 23 1.99 27.47 -32.48
CA LEU A 23 2.40 26.07 -32.38
C LEU A 23 1.20 25.11 -32.41
N LYS A 24 0.00 25.60 -32.76
CA LYS A 24 -1.27 24.85 -32.75
C LYS A 24 -1.68 24.32 -31.38
N ILE A 25 -1.28 25.01 -30.31
CA ILE A 25 -1.74 24.75 -28.95
C ILE A 25 -2.79 25.81 -28.62
N SER A 26 -4.04 25.36 -28.46
CA SER A 26 -5.18 26.21 -28.12
C SER A 26 -5.31 26.39 -26.60
N ILE A 27 -6.16 27.35 -26.20
CA ILE A 27 -6.53 27.50 -24.78
C ILE A 27 -7.26 26.27 -24.24
N ASP A 28 -8.03 25.59 -25.09
CA ASP A 28 -8.73 24.35 -24.74
C ASP A 28 -7.74 23.22 -24.42
N ASP A 29 -6.64 23.13 -25.17
CA ASP A 29 -5.57 22.15 -24.89
C ASP A 29 -4.91 22.41 -23.52
N LEU A 30 -4.68 23.68 -23.18
CA LEU A 30 -4.12 24.07 -21.88
C LEU A 30 -5.08 23.75 -20.73
N ASN A 31 -6.38 24.02 -20.91
CA ASN A 31 -7.41 23.69 -19.94
C ASN A 31 -7.56 22.18 -19.76
N ALA A 32 -7.57 21.42 -20.85
CA ALA A 32 -7.61 19.97 -20.83
C ALA A 32 -6.40 19.38 -20.07
N ALA A 33 -5.20 19.89 -20.34
CA ALA A 33 -4.00 19.46 -19.63
C ALA A 33 -4.03 19.83 -18.13
N ASN A 34 -4.57 20.99 -17.74
CA ASN A 34 -4.78 21.34 -16.33
C ASN A 34 -5.76 20.39 -15.62
N THR A 35 -6.83 19.98 -16.30
CA THR A 35 -7.78 18.98 -15.80
C THR A 35 -7.10 17.63 -15.58
N LEU A 36 -6.36 17.13 -16.58
CA LEU A 36 -5.64 15.86 -16.50
C LEU A 36 -4.62 15.84 -15.35
N ILE A 37 -3.90 16.94 -15.13
CA ILE A 37 -2.97 17.06 -14.00
C ILE A 37 -3.72 16.97 -12.67
N THR A 38 -4.87 17.64 -12.56
CA THR A 38 -5.68 17.62 -11.33
C THR A 38 -6.22 16.23 -11.02
N GLU A 39 -6.72 15.53 -12.04
CA GLU A 39 -7.19 14.15 -11.90
C GLU A 39 -6.06 13.19 -11.52
N LEU A 40 -4.88 13.34 -12.14
CA LEU A 40 -3.70 12.53 -11.83
C LEU A 40 -3.23 12.76 -10.39
N GLU A 41 -3.20 14.02 -9.93
CA GLU A 41 -2.81 14.34 -8.54
C GLU A 41 -3.79 13.72 -7.53
N ALA A 42 -5.09 13.80 -7.80
CA ALA A 42 -6.11 13.16 -6.97
C ALA A 42 -5.96 11.63 -6.95
N SER A 43 -5.83 11.00 -8.12
CA SER A 43 -5.64 9.56 -8.25
C SER A 43 -4.35 9.10 -7.55
N ARG A 44 -3.26 9.86 -7.69
CA ARG A 44 -1.98 9.55 -7.05
C ARG A 44 -2.04 9.69 -5.53
N ALA A 45 -2.79 10.66 -5.01
CA ALA A 45 -3.00 10.79 -3.58
C ALA A 45 -3.75 9.57 -3.01
N VAL A 46 -4.82 9.13 -3.69
CA VAL A 46 -5.54 7.90 -3.33
C VAL A 46 -4.60 6.69 -3.39
N TYR A 47 -3.89 6.50 -4.50
CA TYR A 47 -2.95 5.39 -4.67
C TYR A 47 -1.90 5.32 -3.54
N LEU A 48 -1.30 6.46 -3.17
CA LEU A 48 -0.30 6.51 -2.11
C LEU A 48 -0.90 6.16 -0.73
N LYS A 49 -2.13 6.61 -0.46
CA LYS A 49 -2.86 6.26 0.76
C LYS A 49 -3.11 4.75 0.84
N GLU A 50 -3.76 4.19 -0.18
CA GLU A 50 -4.12 2.76 -0.23
C GLU A 50 -2.88 1.86 -0.16
N LYS A 51 -1.78 2.27 -0.82
CA LYS A 51 -0.50 1.57 -0.73
C LYS A 51 0.06 1.58 0.69
N GLY A 52 0.01 2.72 1.39
CA GLY A 52 0.44 2.82 2.78
C GLY A 52 -0.40 1.94 3.71
N GLU A 53 -1.73 2.02 3.58
CA GLU A 53 -2.67 1.21 4.38
C GLU A 53 -2.46 -0.29 4.15
N SER A 54 -2.21 -0.72 2.91
CA SER A 54 -1.90 -2.12 2.58
C SER A 54 -0.57 -2.59 3.20
N GLN A 55 0.46 -1.73 3.19
CA GLN A 55 1.75 -2.04 3.82
C GLN A 55 1.61 -2.19 5.33
N ASP A 56 0.87 -1.29 5.99
CA ASP A 56 0.68 -1.34 7.44
C ASP A 56 -0.21 -2.51 7.85
N ALA A 57 -1.28 -2.81 7.09
CA ALA A 57 -2.08 -4.01 7.29
C ALA A 57 -1.24 -5.30 7.17
N THR A 58 -0.31 -5.34 6.22
CA THR A 58 0.60 -6.48 6.06
C THR A 58 1.51 -6.63 7.28
N LYS A 59 2.14 -5.55 7.76
CA LYS A 59 2.97 -5.58 8.98
C LYS A 59 2.18 -6.04 10.21
N ILE A 60 0.96 -5.52 10.40
CA ILE A 60 0.09 -5.88 11.53
C ILE A 60 -0.25 -7.38 11.47
N LYS A 61 -0.66 -7.88 10.30
CA LYS A 61 -0.98 -9.29 10.08
C LYS A 61 0.23 -10.18 10.35
N ASP A 62 1.39 -9.84 9.79
CA ASP A 62 2.61 -10.65 9.94
C ASP A 62 3.08 -10.68 11.41
N ALA A 63 2.98 -9.55 12.12
CA ALA A 63 3.26 -9.50 13.55
C ALA A 63 2.27 -10.34 14.38
N ALA A 64 0.99 -10.36 14.02
CA ALA A 64 -0.01 -11.18 14.70
C ALA A 64 0.24 -12.69 14.48
N ILE A 65 0.54 -13.09 13.24
CA ILE A 65 0.89 -14.47 12.91
C ILE A 65 2.17 -14.90 13.65
N GLY A 66 3.19 -14.05 13.68
CA GLY A 66 4.43 -14.32 14.41
C GLY A 66 4.19 -14.55 15.91
N LYS A 67 3.34 -13.73 16.54
CA LYS A 67 2.96 -13.92 17.95
C LYS A 67 2.22 -15.24 18.20
N ILE A 68 1.36 -15.65 17.27
CA ILE A 68 0.65 -16.94 17.38
C ILE A 68 1.66 -18.08 17.27
N ASP A 69 2.61 -18.00 16.33
CA ASP A 69 3.65 -19.03 16.16
C ASP A 69 4.53 -19.17 17.40
N GLU A 70 4.98 -18.04 17.98
CA GLU A 70 5.73 -18.00 19.24
C GLU A 70 4.95 -18.67 20.38
N TRP A 71 3.69 -18.27 20.57
CA TRP A 71 2.85 -18.81 21.64
C TRP A 71 2.57 -20.31 21.47
N MET A 72 2.29 -20.76 20.25
CA MET A 72 2.08 -22.18 19.97
C MET A 72 3.36 -22.99 20.16
N SER A 73 4.52 -22.45 19.79
CA SER A 73 5.82 -23.09 20.01
C SER A 73 6.09 -23.30 21.50
N GLU A 74 5.87 -22.27 22.32
CA GLU A 74 6.00 -22.37 23.79
C GLU A 74 5.01 -23.36 24.38
N PHE A 75 3.73 -23.30 23.96
CA PHE A 75 2.71 -24.24 24.39
C PHE A 75 3.11 -25.69 24.11
N TYR A 76 3.58 -26.00 22.90
CA TYR A 76 4.03 -27.35 22.55
C TYR A 76 5.30 -27.77 23.29
N ALA A 77 6.21 -26.83 23.60
CA ALA A 77 7.39 -27.12 24.41
C ALA A 77 7.00 -27.53 25.83
N VAL A 78 6.09 -26.79 26.47
CA VAL A 78 5.55 -27.11 27.79
C VAL A 78 4.76 -28.41 27.76
N ALA A 79 3.88 -28.60 26.78
CA ALA A 79 3.10 -29.83 26.63
C ALA A 79 3.98 -31.06 26.46
N ARG A 80 5.08 -30.97 25.70
CA ARG A 80 6.03 -32.07 25.52
C ARG A 80 6.66 -32.51 26.85
N ILE A 81 7.00 -31.56 27.72
CA ILE A 81 7.57 -31.85 29.04
C ILE A 81 6.49 -32.41 29.97
N GLY A 82 5.32 -31.77 30.05
CA GLY A 82 4.24 -32.17 30.94
C GLY A 82 3.58 -33.52 30.59
N LEU A 83 3.68 -33.94 29.32
CA LEU A 83 3.12 -35.19 28.81
C LEU A 83 4.21 -36.23 28.48
N GLU A 84 5.43 -36.08 29.01
CA GLU A 84 6.57 -36.98 28.73
C GLU A 84 6.22 -38.45 28.99
N ASP A 85 5.52 -38.74 30.10
CA ASP A 85 5.09 -40.09 30.47
C ASP A 85 3.83 -40.57 29.73
N ASN A 86 3.14 -39.67 29.03
CA ASN A 86 1.89 -39.97 28.32
C ASN A 86 1.93 -39.42 26.87
N PRO A 87 2.88 -39.88 26.04
CA PRO A 87 3.17 -39.30 24.74
C PRO A 87 2.01 -39.36 23.75
N GLN A 88 1.09 -40.34 23.86
CA GLN A 88 -0.12 -40.39 23.03
C GLN A 88 -1.04 -39.17 23.23
N LEU A 89 -1.00 -38.51 24.40
CA LEU A 89 -1.79 -37.30 24.63
C LEU A 89 -1.30 -36.10 23.80
N LEU A 90 -0.04 -36.12 23.31
CA LEU A 90 0.47 -35.11 22.38
C LEU A 90 -0.17 -35.24 20.98
N GLU A 91 -0.65 -36.44 20.60
CA GLU A 91 -1.36 -36.65 19.34
C GLU A 91 -2.74 -36.00 19.34
N ALA A 92 -3.40 -35.95 20.50
CA ALA A 92 -4.65 -35.21 20.67
C ALA A 92 -4.47 -33.68 20.52
N LEU A 93 -3.24 -33.19 20.70
CA LEU A 93 -2.85 -31.80 20.43
C LEU A 93 -2.38 -31.58 18.98
N GLY A 94 -2.50 -32.58 18.09
CA GLY A 94 -2.13 -32.45 16.68
C GLY A 94 -0.65 -32.64 16.37
N LYS A 95 0.17 -33.09 17.35
CA LYS A 95 1.57 -33.47 17.14
C LYS A 95 1.67 -34.98 16.90
N THR A 96 2.11 -35.40 15.71
CA THR A 96 2.37 -36.82 15.45
C THR A 96 3.62 -37.29 16.20
N VAL A 97 3.47 -38.37 16.97
CA VAL A 97 4.58 -39.06 17.65
C VAL A 97 4.88 -40.34 16.87
N LYS A 98 6.16 -40.65 16.62
CA LYS A 98 6.54 -41.92 15.99
C LYS A 98 6.47 -43.01 17.05
N SER A 99 5.75 -44.09 16.75
CA SER A 99 5.73 -45.32 17.55
C SER A 99 7.09 -46.02 17.60
#